data_AF-A0A8D1SSS4-F1
#
_entry.id   AF-A0A8D1SSS4-F1
#
_cell.length_a   1.000
_cell.length_b   1.000
_cell.length_c   1.000
_cell.angle_alpha   90.00
_cell.angle_beta   90.00
_cell.angle_gamma   90.00
#
_symmetry.space_group_name_H-M   'P 1'
#
loop_
_entity.id
_entity.type
_entity.pdbx_description
1 polymer ?
#
loop_
_entity_poly.entity_id
_entity_poly.type
_entity_poly.pdbx_seq_one_letter_code
_entity_poly.pdbx_strand_id
1 'polypeptide(L)'
;MPRIDADLKLDFKDVLLRPKRSSLKSRAEVDLERTFTFRNSKQTYSGIPIIVANMDTVGTFEMAVVMSQHSMFTAIHKHYTLDDWKLFAANHPECLQHVAVSSGSGKNDLEKMSSILEAVPQVKFICLDVANGYSEHFVEFVKLVRAKFPEHTIMAGNVVTGEMVEELILSGADIIKVGVGPGSVCTTRTKTGVGYPQLSAVIECADSAHGLKGHIISDGGCTCPGDVAKAFGKGLQRGRELPEAGAWGRSGPILSFLSLDFSPSWPQSWYHLSSGWWQSRLGGARDRWRGSILRLGVGEVLAQESRLRRLRLHVEEVFFRSDARKLQEGRASFSPGAEEHISH
;
A
#
# COMPACT_ATOMS: atom_id res chain seq x y z
N MET A 1 -9.88 -29.83 -1.24
CA MET A 1 -8.73 -29.87 -2.18
C MET A 1 -8.59 -28.50 -2.83
N PRO A 2 -7.38 -27.91 -2.88
CA PRO A 2 -7.14 -26.70 -3.66
C PRO A 2 -7.55 -26.94 -5.12
N ARG A 3 -8.28 -25.99 -5.70
CA ARG A 3 -8.67 -26.01 -7.11
C ARG A 3 -8.05 -24.81 -7.79
N ILE A 4 -7.66 -24.98 -9.06
CA ILE A 4 -7.27 -23.85 -9.89
C ILE A 4 -8.55 -23.11 -10.24
N ASP A 5 -8.63 -21.84 -9.83
CA ASP A 5 -9.66 -20.94 -10.31
C ASP A 5 -9.24 -20.39 -11.67
N ALA A 6 -10.03 -20.66 -12.70
CA ALA A 6 -9.76 -20.24 -14.07
C ALA A 6 -10.30 -18.82 -14.37
N ASP A 7 -11.03 -18.21 -13.44
CA ASP A 7 -11.53 -16.85 -13.60
C ASP A 7 -10.39 -15.84 -13.65
N LEU A 8 -10.53 -14.84 -14.53
CA LEU A 8 -9.60 -13.71 -14.57
C LEU A 8 -9.61 -12.95 -13.22
N LYS A 9 -8.45 -12.87 -12.59
CA LYS A 9 -8.18 -12.08 -11.38
C LYS A 9 -7.19 -10.96 -11.69
N LEU A 10 -7.25 -9.87 -10.93
CA LEU A 10 -6.53 -8.63 -11.15
C LEU A 10 -5.64 -8.30 -9.95
N ASP A 11 -4.44 -7.78 -10.22
CA ASP A 11 -3.58 -7.08 -9.28
C ASP A 11 -3.69 -5.55 -9.49
N PHE A 12 -3.10 -4.76 -8.58
CA PHE A 12 -3.14 -3.30 -8.67
C PHE A 12 -2.57 -2.74 -9.98
N LYS A 13 -1.56 -3.38 -10.56
CA LYS A 13 -0.92 -2.97 -11.82
C LYS A 13 -1.85 -3.10 -13.04
N ASP A 14 -2.90 -3.91 -12.96
CA ASP A 14 -3.74 -4.24 -14.11
C ASP A 14 -4.85 -3.21 -14.36
N VAL A 15 -5.00 -2.21 -13.47
CA VAL A 15 -6.09 -1.24 -13.53
C VAL A 15 -5.62 0.21 -13.31
N LEU A 16 -6.46 1.14 -13.78
CA LEU A 16 -6.38 2.56 -13.46
C LEU A 16 -7.76 3.06 -12.99
N LEU A 17 -7.76 4.04 -12.09
CA LEU A 17 -9.00 4.68 -11.66
C LEU A 17 -9.45 5.70 -12.72
N ARG A 18 -10.66 5.53 -13.25
CA ARG A 18 -11.25 6.48 -14.21
C ARG A 18 -11.56 7.82 -13.51
N PRO A 19 -11.06 8.96 -14.00
CA PRO A 19 -11.42 10.27 -13.47
C PRO A 19 -12.93 10.51 -13.56
N LYS A 20 -13.48 11.26 -12.61
CA LYS A 20 -14.88 11.70 -12.60
C LYS A 20 -14.95 13.22 -12.40
N ARG A 21 -16.03 13.84 -12.88
CA ARG A 21 -16.32 15.25 -12.61
C ARG A 21 -16.34 15.48 -11.08
N SER A 22 -15.60 16.48 -10.62
CA SER A 22 -15.46 16.81 -9.19
C SER A 22 -15.76 18.29 -8.96
N SER A 23 -16.32 18.60 -7.78
CA SER A 23 -16.49 19.97 -7.29
C SER A 23 -15.29 20.49 -6.49
N LEU A 24 -14.34 19.61 -6.14
CA LEU A 24 -13.14 19.98 -5.39
C LEU A 24 -12.25 20.90 -6.22
N LYS A 25 -11.79 22.00 -5.62
CA LYS A 25 -10.89 22.96 -6.29
C LYS A 25 -9.43 22.65 -5.99
N SER A 26 -9.17 22.03 -4.84
CA SER A 26 -7.83 21.69 -4.39
C SER A 26 -7.80 20.32 -3.73
N ARG A 27 -6.63 19.67 -3.78
CA ARG A 27 -6.39 18.40 -3.05
C ARG A 27 -6.35 18.59 -1.53
N ALA A 28 -6.09 19.81 -1.07
CA ALA A 28 -6.11 20.14 0.36
C ALA A 28 -7.53 20.09 0.96
N GLU A 29 -8.57 20.06 0.12
CA GLU A 29 -9.97 19.92 0.55
C GLU A 29 -10.38 18.45 0.77
N VAL A 30 -9.49 17.49 0.48
CA VAL A 30 -9.78 16.06 0.63
C VAL A 30 -9.61 15.65 2.09
N ASP A 31 -10.66 15.08 2.66
CA ASP A 31 -10.63 14.44 3.97
C ASP A 31 -10.27 12.95 3.85
N LEU A 32 -9.16 12.58 4.47
CA LEU A 32 -8.64 11.22 4.52
C LEU A 32 -9.10 10.46 5.77
N GLU A 33 -9.63 11.17 6.77
CA GLU A 33 -10.12 10.53 7.98
C GLU A 33 -11.38 9.70 7.71
N ARG A 34 -11.53 8.65 8.50
CA ARG A 34 -12.68 7.77 8.51
C ARG A 34 -13.07 7.46 9.93
N THR A 35 -14.38 7.36 10.14
CA THR A 35 -14.95 6.86 11.38
C THR A 35 -15.65 5.53 11.11
N PHE A 36 -15.30 4.50 11.89
CA PHE A 36 -15.87 3.16 11.78
C PHE A 36 -16.43 2.71 13.12
N THR A 37 -17.58 2.04 13.11
CA THR A 37 -18.08 1.30 14.27
C THR A 37 -17.99 -0.19 13.98
N PHE A 38 -17.30 -0.92 14.84
CA PHE A 38 -16.97 -2.32 14.59
C PHE A 38 -18.09 -3.27 15.00
N ARG A 39 -18.26 -4.33 14.20
CA ARG A 39 -19.40 -5.25 14.29
C ARG A 39 -19.49 -5.93 15.65
N ASN A 40 -18.39 -6.51 16.12
CA ASN A 40 -18.39 -7.42 17.27
C ASN A 40 -17.97 -6.69 18.54
N SER A 41 -16.88 -5.90 18.48
CA SER A 41 -16.41 -5.14 19.64
C SER A 41 -17.29 -3.94 20.01
N LYS A 42 -18.12 -3.46 19.07
CA LYS A 42 -18.95 -2.23 19.18
C LYS A 42 -18.15 -0.94 19.38
N GLN A 43 -16.82 -1.02 19.38
CA GLN A 43 -15.94 0.12 19.52
C GLN A 43 -16.00 0.99 18.26
N THR A 44 -15.61 2.24 18.42
CA THR A 44 -15.50 3.20 17.31
C THR A 44 -14.05 3.62 17.13
N TYR A 45 -13.61 3.68 15.88
CA TYR A 45 -12.31 4.20 15.47
C TYR A 45 -12.51 5.50 14.69
N SER A 46 -11.63 6.48 14.87
CA SER A 46 -11.51 7.64 14.01
C SER A 46 -10.04 7.90 13.69
N GLY A 47 -9.70 8.08 12.42
CA GLY A 47 -8.34 8.38 11.97
C GLY A 47 -8.15 8.11 10.48
N ILE A 48 -6.91 8.24 10.01
CA ILE A 48 -6.53 7.88 8.65
C ILE A 48 -6.26 6.37 8.63
N PRO A 49 -7.02 5.56 7.88
CA PRO A 49 -6.99 4.12 8.03
C PRO A 49 -5.85 3.45 7.24
N ILE A 50 -4.63 3.95 7.45
CA ILE A 50 -3.39 3.35 6.98
C ILE A 50 -2.71 2.75 8.21
N ILE A 51 -2.39 1.46 8.12
CA ILE A 51 -1.79 0.62 9.14
C ILE A 51 -0.35 0.30 8.73
N VAL A 52 0.58 0.48 9.65
CA VAL A 52 1.92 -0.09 9.56
C VAL A 52 1.86 -1.58 9.89
N ALA A 53 2.41 -2.41 9.00
CA ALA A 53 2.40 -3.87 9.14
C ALA A 53 3.17 -4.34 10.37
N ASN A 54 2.71 -5.43 10.98
CA ASN A 54 3.26 -6.03 12.21
C ASN A 54 4.55 -6.83 12.02
N MET A 55 5.40 -6.42 11.09
CA MET A 55 6.74 -6.98 10.89
C MET A 55 7.72 -6.35 11.89
N ASP A 56 8.71 -7.12 12.34
CA ASP A 56 9.75 -6.70 13.30
C ASP A 56 10.56 -5.47 12.86
N THR A 57 10.71 -5.28 11.56
CA THR A 57 11.44 -4.14 10.95
C THR A 57 10.57 -2.96 10.58
N VAL A 58 9.25 -3.04 10.82
CA VAL A 58 8.26 -2.07 10.32
C VAL A 58 7.34 -1.60 11.45
N GLY A 59 6.64 -2.51 12.12
CA GLY A 59 5.69 -2.25 13.19
C GLY A 59 6.35 -2.01 14.54
N THR A 60 7.31 -1.09 14.61
CA THR A 60 8.05 -0.76 15.83
C THR A 60 7.37 0.35 16.63
N PHE A 61 7.76 0.53 17.90
CA PHE A 61 7.24 1.63 18.73
C PHE A 61 7.61 3.00 18.17
N GLU A 62 8.82 3.17 17.64
CA GLU A 62 9.27 4.42 17.03
C GLU A 62 8.41 4.77 15.81
N MET A 63 8.04 3.77 15.02
CA MET A 63 7.13 3.97 13.89
C MET A 63 5.74 4.39 14.39
N ALA A 64 5.23 3.78 15.45
CA ALA A 64 3.95 4.18 16.05
C ALA A 64 3.93 5.64 16.53
N VAL A 65 5.02 6.14 17.13
CA VAL A 65 5.14 7.55 17.55
C VAL A 65 5.06 8.50 16.36
N VAL A 66 5.64 8.15 15.22
CA VAL A 66 5.63 8.99 14.02
C VAL A 66 4.26 8.94 13.34
N MET A 67 3.67 7.74 13.22
CA MET A 67 2.40 7.54 12.54
C MET A 67 1.22 8.13 13.31
N SER A 68 1.25 8.11 14.64
CA SER A 68 0.19 8.71 15.47
C SER A 68 0.07 10.22 15.27
N GLN A 69 1.18 10.92 14.96
CA GLN A 69 1.17 12.36 14.61
C GLN A 69 0.38 12.67 13.34
N HIS A 70 0.08 11.64 12.54
CA HIS A 70 -0.69 11.73 11.31
C HIS A 70 -2.05 11.02 11.41
N SER A 71 -2.52 10.71 12.63
CA SER A 71 -3.75 9.94 12.88
C SER A 71 -3.73 8.57 12.18
N MET A 72 -2.55 8.01 11.89
CA MET A 72 -2.38 6.70 11.28
C MET A 72 -2.14 5.64 12.35
N PHE A 73 -2.28 4.38 11.95
CA PHE A 73 -2.32 3.24 12.85
C PHE A 73 -1.07 2.37 12.72
N THR A 74 -0.67 1.69 13.80
CA THR A 74 0.45 0.73 13.78
C THR A 74 0.04 -0.59 14.43
N ALA A 75 0.11 -1.69 13.69
CA ALA A 75 0.08 -3.02 14.29
C ALA A 75 1.50 -3.34 14.78
N ILE A 76 1.72 -3.39 16.09
CA ILE A 76 3.05 -3.57 16.66
C ILE A 76 3.47 -5.04 16.53
N HIS A 77 4.70 -5.30 16.12
CA HIS A 77 5.20 -6.67 16.00
C HIS A 77 5.20 -7.40 17.35
N LYS A 78 5.08 -8.74 17.33
CA LYS A 78 4.85 -9.55 18.55
C LYS A 78 6.09 -9.81 19.42
N HIS A 79 7.23 -9.21 19.11
CA HIS A 79 8.53 -9.57 19.73
C HIS A 79 8.87 -8.76 20.99
N TYR A 80 8.36 -7.54 21.16
CA TYR A 80 8.57 -6.74 22.38
C TYR A 80 8.08 -7.43 23.65
N THR A 81 8.79 -7.21 24.75
CA THR A 81 8.44 -7.75 26.07
C THR A 81 7.32 -6.95 26.73
N LEU A 82 6.77 -7.47 27.84
CA LEU A 82 5.77 -6.75 28.63
C LEU A 82 6.33 -5.42 29.18
N ASP A 83 7.59 -5.40 29.60
CA ASP A 83 8.21 -4.20 30.16
C ASP A 83 8.45 -3.14 29.08
N ASP A 84 8.79 -3.55 27.86
CA ASP A 84 8.88 -2.63 26.72
C ASP A 84 7.52 -1.95 26.45
N TRP A 85 6.42 -2.73 26.48
CA TRP A 85 5.06 -2.19 26.32
C TRP A 85 4.67 -1.22 27.44
N LYS A 86 5.00 -1.54 28.69
CA LYS A 86 4.76 -0.64 29.84
C LYS A 86 5.54 0.66 29.68
N LEU A 87 6.81 0.58 29.29
CA LEU A 87 7.66 1.74 29.06
C LEU A 87 7.13 2.60 27.90
N PHE A 88 6.76 1.98 26.79
CA PHE A 88 6.13 2.66 25.66
C PHE A 88 4.85 3.38 26.07
N ALA A 89 3.96 2.69 26.78
CA ALA A 89 2.69 3.25 27.25
C ALA A 89 2.86 4.42 28.23
N ALA A 90 3.89 4.36 29.09
CA ALA A 90 4.21 5.44 30.02
C ALA A 90 4.76 6.67 29.30
N ASN A 91 5.59 6.47 28.28
CA ASN A 91 6.26 7.55 27.55
C ASN A 91 5.40 8.16 26.43
N HIS A 92 4.49 7.38 25.84
CA HIS A 92 3.72 7.75 24.64
C HIS A 92 2.21 7.39 24.77
N PRO A 93 1.51 7.85 25.83
CA PRO A 93 0.10 7.53 26.04
C PRO A 93 -0.81 7.95 24.88
N GLU A 94 -0.46 9.02 24.15
CA GLU A 94 -1.17 9.52 22.99
C GLU A 94 -1.22 8.54 21.81
N CYS A 95 -0.26 7.61 21.74
CA CYS A 95 -0.18 6.64 20.66
C CYS A 95 -1.13 5.44 20.86
N LEU A 96 -1.57 5.18 22.10
CA LEU A 96 -2.21 3.91 22.49
C LEU A 96 -3.58 3.68 21.83
N GLN A 97 -4.25 4.75 21.38
CA GLN A 97 -5.52 4.67 20.65
C GLN A 97 -5.37 4.17 19.19
N HIS A 98 -4.16 4.19 18.65
CA HIS A 98 -3.86 3.85 17.25
C HIS A 98 -2.84 2.72 17.11
N VAL A 99 -2.74 1.86 18.13
CA VAL A 99 -1.88 0.67 18.08
C VAL A 99 -2.67 -0.61 18.33
N ALA A 100 -2.19 -1.71 17.77
CA ALA A 100 -2.66 -3.05 18.08
C ALA A 100 -1.52 -3.91 18.63
N VAL A 101 -1.85 -4.79 19.59
CA VAL A 101 -0.95 -5.87 20.02
C VAL A 101 -1.11 -7.03 19.04
N SER A 102 -0.01 -7.49 18.43
CA SER A 102 -0.05 -8.62 17.51
C SER A 102 0.23 -9.96 18.21
N SER A 103 -0.40 -11.03 17.73
CA SER A 103 -0.27 -12.38 18.26
C SER A 103 -0.46 -13.44 17.17
N GLY A 104 0.21 -14.58 17.30
CA GLY A 104 -0.10 -15.79 16.52
C GLY A 104 -1.23 -16.60 17.16
N SER A 105 -1.31 -17.90 16.87
CA SER A 105 -2.31 -18.81 17.48
C SER A 105 -1.75 -19.73 18.58
N GLY A 106 -0.48 -19.54 18.98
CA GLY A 106 0.17 -20.37 20.01
C GLY A 106 -0.23 -19.98 21.43
N LYS A 107 -0.17 -20.94 22.37
CA LYS A 107 -0.48 -20.69 23.79
C LYS A 107 0.39 -19.60 24.41
N ASN A 108 1.70 -19.63 24.16
CA ASN A 108 2.63 -18.63 24.67
C ASN A 108 2.34 -17.23 24.09
N ASP A 109 1.95 -17.16 22.81
CA ASP A 109 1.58 -15.92 22.13
C ASP A 109 0.30 -15.32 22.75
N LEU A 110 -0.68 -16.16 23.10
CA LEU A 110 -1.90 -15.76 23.81
C LEU A 110 -1.60 -15.25 25.23
N GLU A 111 -0.78 -15.96 26.00
CA GLU A 111 -0.39 -15.57 27.36
C GLU A 111 0.34 -14.23 27.39
N LYS A 112 1.27 -14.04 26.44
CA LYS A 112 2.02 -12.78 26.28
C LYS A 112 1.09 -11.63 25.90
N MET A 113 0.25 -11.81 24.89
CA MET A 113 -0.73 -10.80 24.47
C MET A 113 -1.66 -10.44 25.63
N SER A 114 -2.15 -11.44 26.37
CA SER A 114 -3.04 -11.22 27.52
C SER A 114 -2.37 -10.39 28.60
N SER A 115 -1.14 -10.74 28.98
CA SER A 115 -0.36 -9.97 29.95
C SER A 115 -0.16 -8.51 29.52
N ILE A 116 0.05 -8.25 28.23
CA ILE A 116 0.21 -6.88 27.69
C ILE A 116 -1.11 -6.11 27.79
N LEU A 117 -2.23 -6.67 27.34
CA LEU A 117 -3.53 -6.00 27.35
C LEU A 117 -4.05 -5.76 28.77
N GLU A 118 -3.76 -6.66 29.71
CA GLU A 118 -4.07 -6.50 31.12
C GLU A 118 -3.23 -5.38 31.77
N ALA A 119 -1.95 -5.26 31.39
CA ALA A 119 -1.07 -4.21 31.91
C ALA A 119 -1.26 -2.83 31.24
N VAL A 120 -1.72 -2.80 29.99
CA VAL A 120 -1.91 -1.58 29.19
C VAL A 120 -3.35 -1.53 28.65
N PRO A 121 -4.34 -1.29 29.53
CA PRO A 121 -5.77 -1.38 29.17
C PRO A 121 -6.24 -0.33 28.15
N GLN A 122 -5.41 0.68 27.85
CA GLN A 122 -5.68 1.69 26.82
C GLN A 122 -5.60 1.11 25.41
N VAL A 123 -4.84 0.03 25.19
CA VAL A 123 -4.75 -0.62 23.88
C VAL A 123 -6.02 -1.42 23.64
N LYS A 124 -6.84 -0.97 22.68
CA LYS A 124 -8.15 -1.56 22.38
C LYS A 124 -8.19 -2.44 21.13
N PHE A 125 -7.05 -2.66 20.47
CA PHE A 125 -6.96 -3.44 19.24
C PHE A 125 -6.01 -4.62 19.37
N ILE A 126 -6.43 -5.73 18.77
CA ILE A 126 -5.68 -6.98 18.71
C ILE A 126 -5.47 -7.34 17.24
N CYS A 127 -4.26 -7.75 16.87
CA CYS A 127 -3.94 -8.26 15.53
C CYS A 127 -3.57 -9.74 15.60
N LEU A 128 -4.49 -10.62 15.21
CA LEU A 128 -4.26 -12.05 15.11
C LEU A 128 -3.76 -12.38 13.71
N ASP A 129 -2.49 -12.73 13.60
CA ASP A 129 -1.81 -12.85 12.31
C ASP A 129 -1.14 -14.23 12.15
N VAL A 130 -1.64 -15.00 11.19
CA VAL A 130 -1.12 -16.30 10.79
C VAL A 130 -1.03 -16.40 9.27
N ALA A 131 -0.08 -17.17 8.77
CA ALA A 131 0.11 -17.34 7.32
C ALA A 131 -1.08 -18.02 6.61
N ASN A 132 -1.86 -18.84 7.34
CA ASN A 132 -3.00 -19.56 6.80
C ASN A 132 -4.24 -19.37 7.70
N GLY A 133 -5.04 -18.34 7.42
CA GLY A 133 -6.28 -18.05 8.14
C GLY A 133 -7.42 -19.04 7.87
N TYR A 134 -7.24 -19.99 6.93
CA TYR A 134 -8.24 -21.02 6.58
C TYR A 134 -8.23 -22.23 7.53
N SER A 135 -7.36 -22.23 8.54
CA SER A 135 -7.29 -23.31 9.50
C SER A 135 -8.45 -23.24 10.49
N GLU A 136 -9.18 -24.34 10.69
CA GLU A 136 -10.20 -24.46 11.74
C GLU A 136 -9.62 -24.11 13.13
N HIS A 137 -8.36 -24.48 13.39
CA HIS A 137 -7.67 -24.10 14.61
C HIS A 137 -7.56 -22.57 14.79
N PHE A 138 -7.37 -21.82 13.69
CA PHE A 138 -7.33 -20.36 13.75
C PHE A 138 -8.73 -19.78 14.01
N VAL A 139 -9.78 -20.35 13.41
CA VAL A 139 -11.17 -19.96 13.67
C VAL A 139 -11.52 -20.13 15.15
N GLU A 140 -11.20 -21.28 15.73
CA GLU A 140 -11.40 -21.54 17.17
C GLU A 140 -10.56 -20.60 18.04
N PHE A 141 -9.35 -20.25 17.60
CA PHE A 141 -8.52 -19.27 18.30
C PHE A 141 -9.15 -17.86 18.27
N VAL A 142 -9.75 -17.43 17.15
CA VAL A 142 -10.49 -16.15 17.10
C VAL A 142 -11.66 -16.16 18.08
N LYS A 143 -12.43 -17.24 18.15
CA LYS A 143 -13.55 -17.39 19.11
C LYS A 143 -13.05 -17.28 20.55
N LEU A 144 -11.96 -17.97 20.87
CA LEU A 144 -11.31 -17.93 22.18
C LEU A 144 -10.88 -16.50 22.55
N VAL A 145 -10.21 -15.79 21.65
CA VAL A 145 -9.74 -14.42 21.88
C VAL A 145 -10.93 -13.47 22.04
N ARG A 146 -11.98 -13.58 21.22
CA ARG A 146 -13.22 -12.79 21.38
C ARG A 146 -13.86 -13.04 22.74
N ALA A 147 -13.96 -14.29 23.18
CA ALA A 147 -14.54 -14.63 24.48
C ALA A 147 -13.73 -14.02 25.64
N LYS A 148 -12.40 -14.01 25.55
CA LYS A 148 -11.52 -13.43 26.57
C LYS A 148 -11.48 -11.89 26.54
N PHE A 149 -11.61 -11.29 25.36
CA PHE A 149 -11.49 -9.84 25.15
C PHE A 149 -12.73 -9.28 24.41
N PRO A 150 -13.92 -9.30 25.04
CA PRO A 150 -15.18 -8.97 24.38
C PRO A 150 -15.26 -7.54 23.84
N GLU A 151 -14.59 -6.59 24.49
CA GLU A 151 -14.60 -5.17 24.12
C GLU A 151 -13.44 -4.77 23.19
N HIS A 152 -12.48 -5.66 22.92
CA HIS A 152 -11.36 -5.33 22.04
C HIS A 152 -11.77 -5.50 20.58
N THR A 153 -11.29 -4.61 19.72
CA THR A 153 -11.44 -4.76 18.27
C THR A 153 -10.40 -5.74 17.75
N ILE A 154 -10.86 -6.79 17.07
CA ILE A 154 -10.00 -7.89 16.63
C ILE A 154 -9.80 -7.83 15.13
N MET A 155 -8.54 -7.63 14.71
CA MET A 155 -8.07 -7.90 13.35
C MET A 155 -7.66 -9.37 13.26
N ALA A 156 -8.06 -10.09 12.21
CA ALA A 156 -7.70 -11.49 12.02
C ALA A 156 -7.39 -11.81 10.56
N GLY A 157 -6.30 -12.54 10.30
CA GLY A 157 -5.91 -12.94 8.95
C GLY A 157 -4.71 -13.91 8.93
N ASN A 158 -4.26 -14.33 7.74
CA ASN A 158 -4.66 -13.80 6.42
C ASN A 158 -5.52 -14.76 5.60
N VAL A 159 -6.44 -14.18 4.82
CA VAL A 159 -7.34 -14.88 3.88
C VAL A 159 -7.46 -14.13 2.56
N VAL A 160 -8.05 -14.71 1.53
CA VAL A 160 -8.19 -14.10 0.19
C VAL A 160 -9.56 -14.34 -0.47
N THR A 161 -10.51 -14.94 0.24
CA THR A 161 -11.82 -15.31 -0.29
C THR A 161 -12.96 -14.94 0.65
N GLY A 162 -14.15 -14.71 0.07
CA GLY A 162 -15.32 -14.19 0.79
C GLY A 162 -15.86 -15.12 1.89
N GLU A 163 -15.86 -16.44 1.67
CA GLU A 163 -16.40 -17.40 2.64
C GLU A 163 -15.62 -17.40 3.96
N MET A 164 -14.30 -17.31 3.88
CA MET A 164 -13.44 -17.32 5.05
C MET A 164 -13.49 -15.97 5.79
N VAL A 165 -13.72 -14.87 5.06
CA VAL A 165 -14.02 -13.56 5.66
C VAL A 165 -15.29 -13.65 6.50
N GLU A 166 -16.36 -14.22 5.95
CA GLU A 166 -17.63 -14.38 6.66
C GLU A 166 -17.47 -15.23 7.91
N GLU A 167 -16.79 -16.37 7.80
CA GLU A 167 -16.54 -17.27 8.93
C GLU A 167 -15.75 -16.59 10.05
N LEU A 168 -14.66 -15.87 9.73
CA LEU A 168 -13.88 -15.16 10.74
C LEU A 168 -14.67 -14.03 11.42
N ILE A 169 -15.48 -13.29 10.66
CA ILE A 169 -16.35 -12.24 11.23
C ILE A 169 -17.40 -12.83 12.16
N LEU A 170 -18.05 -13.92 11.74
CA LEU A 170 -19.05 -14.62 12.55
C LEU A 170 -18.43 -15.26 13.80
N SER A 171 -17.17 -15.67 13.71
CA SER A 171 -16.40 -16.24 14.83
C SER A 171 -15.88 -15.19 15.82
N GLY A 172 -15.95 -13.91 15.48
CA GLY A 172 -15.71 -12.82 16.43
C GLY A 172 -14.73 -11.76 15.96
N ALA A 173 -14.08 -11.89 14.80
CA ALA A 173 -13.22 -10.83 14.27
C ALA A 173 -14.03 -9.62 13.80
N ASP A 174 -13.49 -8.41 13.95
CA ASP A 174 -14.11 -7.18 13.46
C ASP A 174 -13.60 -6.77 12.09
N ILE A 175 -12.31 -7.04 11.85
CA ILE A 175 -11.57 -6.60 10.68
C ILE A 175 -10.78 -7.79 10.12
N ILE A 176 -10.95 -8.13 8.85
CA ILE A 176 -10.25 -9.27 8.25
C ILE A 176 -9.03 -8.80 7.45
N LYS A 177 -7.85 -9.34 7.75
CA LYS A 177 -6.62 -9.10 6.97
C LYS A 177 -6.64 -9.96 5.70
N VAL A 178 -6.59 -9.29 4.56
CA VAL A 178 -6.74 -9.89 3.22
C VAL A 178 -5.41 -9.83 2.49
N GLY A 179 -4.85 -10.99 2.16
CA GLY A 179 -3.63 -11.08 1.36
C GLY A 179 -2.82 -12.35 1.63
N VAL A 180 -2.71 -13.22 0.63
CA VAL A 180 -1.85 -14.42 0.68
C VAL A 180 -0.86 -14.36 -0.49
N GLY A 181 0.39 -14.11 -0.15
CA GLY A 181 1.49 -13.99 -1.12
C GLY A 181 1.69 -12.67 -1.89
N PRO A 182 1.00 -11.54 -1.63
CA PRO A 182 1.23 -10.30 -2.39
C PRO A 182 2.42 -9.47 -1.85
N GLY A 183 2.91 -9.75 -0.65
CA GLY A 183 3.97 -8.97 0.01
C GLY A 183 5.29 -8.97 -0.76
N SER A 184 6.03 -7.87 -0.71
CA SER A 184 7.26 -7.67 -1.51
C SER A 184 8.38 -8.65 -1.21
N VAL A 185 8.47 -9.12 0.04
CA VAL A 185 9.45 -10.11 0.50
C VAL A 185 8.82 -11.51 0.66
N CYS A 186 7.55 -11.66 0.31
CA CYS A 186 6.83 -12.91 0.45
C CYS A 186 7.20 -13.88 -0.67
N THR A 187 7.55 -15.12 -0.31
CA THR A 187 7.89 -16.17 -1.29
C THR A 187 6.81 -17.25 -1.40
N THR A 188 5.68 -17.10 -0.71
CA THR A 188 4.61 -18.12 -0.65
C THR A 188 4.13 -18.56 -2.03
N ARG A 189 3.86 -17.61 -2.95
CA ARG A 189 3.41 -17.93 -4.32
C ARG A 189 4.44 -18.80 -5.05
N THR A 190 5.72 -18.44 -4.98
CA THR A 190 6.81 -19.16 -5.65
C THR A 190 7.09 -20.52 -5.00
N LYS A 191 6.99 -20.64 -3.67
CA LYS A 191 7.33 -21.86 -2.94
C LYS A 191 6.21 -22.88 -2.89
N THR A 192 4.95 -22.43 -2.86
CA THR A 192 3.78 -23.31 -2.63
C THR A 192 2.80 -23.33 -3.79
N GLY A 193 2.88 -22.37 -4.72
CA GLY A 193 1.87 -22.18 -5.77
C GLY A 193 0.56 -21.58 -5.26
N VAL A 194 0.45 -21.27 -3.96
CA VAL A 194 -0.77 -20.74 -3.33
C VAL A 194 -0.70 -19.21 -3.25
N GLY A 195 -1.78 -18.57 -3.64
CA GLY A 195 -1.99 -17.13 -3.51
C GLY A 195 -3.17 -16.65 -4.35
N TYR A 196 -3.45 -15.35 -4.28
CA TYR A 196 -4.54 -14.73 -5.01
C TYR A 196 -4.16 -13.30 -5.41
N PRO A 197 -4.45 -12.82 -6.64
CA PRO A 197 -4.19 -11.44 -7.03
C PRO A 197 -4.93 -10.43 -6.15
N GLN A 198 -4.18 -9.45 -5.63
CA GLN A 198 -4.57 -8.73 -4.42
C GLN A 198 -5.79 -7.85 -4.63
N LEU A 199 -5.91 -7.20 -5.78
CA LEU A 199 -7.06 -6.32 -6.05
C LEU A 199 -8.36 -7.13 -6.12
N SER A 200 -8.35 -8.28 -6.80
CA SER A 200 -9.51 -9.17 -6.83
C SER A 200 -9.86 -9.72 -5.45
N ALA A 201 -8.87 -10.12 -4.64
CA ALA A 201 -9.11 -10.56 -3.27
C ALA A 201 -9.77 -9.45 -2.43
N VAL A 202 -9.27 -8.22 -2.53
CA VAL A 202 -9.84 -7.06 -1.80
C VAL A 202 -11.29 -6.81 -2.19
N ILE A 203 -11.64 -6.87 -3.48
CA ILE A 203 -13.01 -6.67 -3.95
C ILE A 203 -13.94 -7.75 -3.39
N GLU A 204 -13.56 -9.01 -3.55
CA GLU A 204 -14.36 -10.16 -3.11
C GLU A 204 -14.57 -10.14 -1.59
N CYS A 205 -13.48 -10.03 -0.83
CA CYS A 205 -13.50 -10.03 0.63
C CYS A 205 -14.28 -8.84 1.22
N ALA A 206 -14.18 -7.66 0.59
CA ALA A 206 -14.90 -6.49 1.05
C ALA A 206 -16.42 -6.64 0.90
N ASP A 207 -16.88 -7.19 -0.22
CA ASP A 207 -18.31 -7.38 -0.45
C ASP A 207 -18.89 -8.32 0.63
N SER A 208 -18.20 -9.43 0.93
CA SER A 208 -18.55 -10.34 2.02
C SER A 208 -18.52 -9.67 3.40
N ALA A 209 -17.43 -8.97 3.74
CA ALA A 209 -17.30 -8.31 5.04
C ALA A 209 -18.38 -7.26 5.27
N HIS A 210 -18.62 -6.39 4.28
CA HIS A 210 -19.62 -5.33 4.37
C HIS A 210 -21.05 -5.87 4.39
N GLY A 211 -21.30 -7.02 3.75
CA GLY A 211 -22.55 -7.76 3.88
C GLY A 211 -22.90 -8.07 5.34
N LEU A 212 -21.88 -8.39 6.15
CA LEU A 212 -22.00 -8.66 7.59
C LEU A 212 -21.75 -7.44 8.49
N LYS A 213 -21.54 -6.26 7.92
CA LYS A 213 -21.10 -5.03 8.62
C LYS A 213 -19.72 -5.17 9.31
N GLY A 214 -18.90 -6.12 8.88
CA GLY A 214 -17.48 -6.20 9.21
C GLY A 214 -16.64 -5.31 8.30
N HIS A 215 -15.33 -5.32 8.54
CA HIS A 215 -14.36 -4.48 7.83
C HIS A 215 -13.21 -5.35 7.30
N ILE A 216 -12.41 -4.82 6.36
CA ILE A 216 -11.21 -5.53 5.87
C ILE A 216 -9.97 -4.63 5.86
N ILE A 217 -8.81 -5.28 5.89
CA ILE A 217 -7.48 -4.72 5.66
C ILE A 217 -6.93 -5.33 4.37
N SER A 218 -6.51 -4.52 3.39
CA SER A 218 -5.65 -5.03 2.31
C SER A 218 -4.23 -5.10 2.84
N ASP A 219 -3.64 -6.29 2.85
CA ASP A 219 -2.33 -6.55 3.44
C ASP A 219 -1.32 -7.02 2.38
N GLY A 220 -0.35 -6.16 2.11
CA GLY A 220 0.71 -6.38 1.12
C GLY A 220 0.35 -6.00 -0.32
N GLY A 221 1.35 -6.05 -1.20
CA GLY A 221 1.22 -5.79 -2.65
C GLY A 221 1.20 -4.32 -3.07
N CYS A 222 1.06 -3.38 -2.14
CA CYS A 222 1.14 -1.94 -2.45
C CYS A 222 2.60 -1.47 -2.52
N THR A 223 3.02 -0.93 -3.67
CA THR A 223 4.40 -0.46 -3.88
C THR A 223 4.50 1.05 -4.13
N CYS A 224 3.36 1.68 -4.44
CA CYS A 224 3.25 3.11 -4.65
C CYS A 224 1.92 3.66 -4.11
N PRO A 225 1.78 4.99 -3.92
CA PRO A 225 0.53 5.61 -3.48
C PRO A 225 -0.66 5.34 -4.41
N GLY A 226 -0.41 5.06 -5.69
CA GLY A 226 -1.46 4.66 -6.64
C GLY A 226 -2.08 3.32 -6.29
N ASP A 227 -1.30 2.35 -5.79
CA ASP A 227 -1.80 1.05 -5.36
C ASP A 227 -2.64 1.19 -4.09
N VAL A 228 -2.19 2.03 -3.16
CA VAL A 228 -2.97 2.44 -1.96
C VAL A 228 -4.33 3.00 -2.36
N ALA A 229 -4.36 3.94 -3.32
CA ALA A 229 -5.59 4.51 -3.82
C ALA A 229 -6.50 3.48 -4.51
N LYS A 230 -5.93 2.52 -5.24
CA LYS A 230 -6.69 1.43 -5.87
C LYS A 230 -7.28 0.48 -4.84
N ALA A 231 -6.54 0.15 -3.79
CA ALA A 231 -7.02 -0.66 -2.68
C ALA A 231 -8.22 0.00 -1.97
N PHE A 232 -8.19 1.32 -1.76
CA PHE A 232 -9.33 2.08 -1.23
C PHE A 232 -10.48 2.34 -2.21
N GLY A 233 -10.25 2.13 -3.51
CA GLY A 233 -11.22 2.43 -4.57
C GLY A 233 -12.58 1.76 -4.31
N LYS A 234 -13.69 2.35 -4.80
CA LYS A 234 -15.01 1.71 -4.77
C LYS A 234 -15.13 0.67 -5.90
N GLY A 235 -15.85 -0.43 -5.68
CA GLY A 235 -15.88 -1.68 -6.48
C GLY A 235 -15.56 -1.56 -7.97
N LEU A 236 -14.79 -2.51 -8.51
CA LEU A 236 -14.74 -2.76 -9.96
C LEU A 236 -16.14 -3.19 -10.43
N GLN A 237 -16.85 -2.32 -11.16
CA GLN A 237 -18.03 -2.74 -11.90
C GLN A 237 -17.59 -3.73 -12.99
N ARG A 238 -17.85 -5.02 -12.81
CA ARG A 238 -17.84 -5.98 -13.89
C ARG A 238 -19.01 -5.61 -14.82
N GLY A 239 -18.71 -5.24 -16.06
CA GLY A 239 -19.70 -4.87 -17.07
C GLY A 239 -20.65 -6.01 -17.43
N ARG A 240 -21.67 -6.23 -16.61
CA ARG A 240 -22.93 -6.83 -17.05
C ARG A 240 -23.97 -5.72 -17.05
N GLU A 241 -24.57 -5.50 -18.21
CA GLU A 241 -25.84 -4.78 -18.32
C GLU A 241 -26.84 -5.45 -17.39
N LEU A 242 -27.33 -4.72 -16.38
CA LEU A 242 -28.56 -5.04 -15.67
C LEU A 242 -29.33 -3.74 -15.37
N PRO A 243 -30.67 -3.80 -15.40
CA PRO A 243 -31.54 -2.65 -15.52
C PRO A 243 -31.63 -1.85 -14.23
N GLU A 244 -31.88 -0.56 -14.41
CA GLU A 244 -32.56 0.38 -13.51
C GLU A 244 -32.21 0.36 -12.01
N ALA A 245 -31.54 1.44 -11.58
CA ALA A 245 -31.73 2.13 -10.31
C ALA A 245 -32.28 1.31 -9.12
N GLY A 246 -31.42 0.55 -8.42
CA GLY A 246 -31.84 -0.12 -7.17
C GLY A 246 -30.74 -0.46 -6.15
N ALA A 247 -29.50 -0.70 -6.55
CA ALA A 247 -28.45 -1.17 -5.63
C ALA A 247 -27.33 -0.15 -5.34
N TRP A 248 -27.59 1.15 -5.56
CA TRP A 248 -26.61 2.24 -5.38
C TRP A 248 -26.50 2.76 -3.94
N GLY A 249 -26.97 2.00 -2.94
CA GLY A 249 -27.24 2.51 -1.58
C GLY A 249 -26.20 2.25 -0.48
N ARG A 250 -25.11 1.49 -0.71
CA ARG A 250 -24.10 1.26 0.35
C ARG A 250 -22.86 2.12 0.10
N SER A 251 -22.88 3.32 0.65
CA SER A 251 -21.96 4.43 0.35
C SER A 251 -20.61 4.40 1.08
N GLY A 252 -20.00 3.24 1.33
CA GLY A 252 -18.65 3.12 1.93
C GLY A 252 -17.50 2.93 0.90
N PRO A 253 -16.22 3.17 1.24
CA PRO A 253 -15.08 2.64 0.48
C PRO A 253 -15.09 1.09 0.48
N ILE A 254 -14.53 0.40 -0.53
CA ILE A 254 -14.36 -1.09 -0.50
C ILE A 254 -13.52 -1.49 0.70
N LEU A 255 -12.52 -0.66 1.02
CA LEU A 255 -11.53 -0.98 2.01
C LEU A 255 -11.67 -0.09 3.22
N SER A 256 -11.67 -0.71 4.39
CA SER A 256 -11.73 -0.01 5.66
C SER A 256 -10.34 0.44 6.10
N PHE A 257 -9.32 -0.39 5.89
CA PHE A 257 -7.93 -0.14 6.27
C PHE A 257 -6.92 -0.69 5.24
N LEU A 258 -5.72 -0.09 5.16
CA LEU A 258 -4.62 -0.62 4.35
C LEU A 258 -3.40 -0.91 5.23
N SER A 259 -2.79 -2.09 5.10
CA SER A 259 -1.51 -2.41 5.72
C SER A 259 -0.36 -2.24 4.71
N LEU A 260 0.66 -1.46 5.09
CA LEU A 260 1.84 -1.19 4.26
C LEU A 260 3.04 -2.02 4.73
N ASP A 261 3.52 -2.87 3.82
CA ASP A 261 4.83 -3.51 3.93
C ASP A 261 5.86 -2.61 3.22
N PHE A 262 6.86 -2.12 3.95
CA PHE A 262 7.97 -1.41 3.30
C PHE A 262 8.84 -2.44 2.56
N SER A 263 8.92 -2.28 1.24
CA SER A 263 9.75 -3.11 0.35
C SER A 263 11.23 -2.70 0.40
N PRO A 264 12.21 -3.60 0.13
CA PRO A 264 13.63 -3.25 -0.03
C PRO A 264 13.91 -2.23 -1.16
N SER A 265 12.94 -1.98 -2.06
CA SER A 265 13.02 -0.90 -3.05
C SER A 265 12.85 0.50 -2.44
N TRP A 266 12.45 0.59 -1.17
CA TRP A 266 12.48 1.82 -0.39
C TRP A 266 13.91 2.01 0.14
N PRO A 267 14.54 3.19 -0.03
CA PRO A 267 15.94 3.35 0.33
C PRO A 267 16.19 2.96 1.79
N GLN A 268 17.27 2.23 2.06
CA GLN A 268 17.66 1.76 3.41
C GLN A 268 17.75 2.91 4.45
N SER A 269 17.93 4.15 3.98
CA SER A 269 17.86 5.38 4.78
C SER A 269 16.48 5.68 5.38
N TRP A 270 15.39 5.08 4.89
CA TRP A 270 14.04 5.23 5.45
C TRP A 270 13.81 4.34 6.67
N TYR A 271 14.51 3.22 6.78
CA TYR A 271 14.49 2.35 7.97
C TYR A 271 15.27 2.95 9.14
N HIS A 272 16.28 3.79 8.86
CA HIS A 272 17.16 4.39 9.87
C HIS A 272 16.98 5.91 10.10
N LEU A 273 16.06 6.57 9.38
CA LEU A 273 15.77 8.01 9.55
C LEU A 273 14.26 8.23 9.80
N SER A 274 13.71 7.58 10.83
CA SER A 274 12.29 7.66 11.16
C SER A 274 11.83 9.02 11.71
N SER A 275 12.71 9.95 12.10
CA SER A 275 12.29 11.27 12.62
C SER A 275 12.49 12.42 11.63
N GLY A 276 13.70 12.62 11.12
CA GLY A 276 14.03 13.81 10.30
C GLY A 276 13.46 13.78 8.88
N TRP A 277 13.29 12.60 8.29
CA TRP A 277 12.83 12.46 6.92
C TRP A 277 11.32 12.70 6.79
N TRP A 278 10.52 12.10 7.69
CA TRP A 278 9.08 12.36 7.84
C TRP A 278 8.80 13.82 8.25
N GLN A 279 9.57 14.41 9.19
CA GLN A 279 9.47 15.84 9.49
C GLN A 279 9.79 16.74 8.29
N SER A 280 10.76 16.37 7.44
CA SER A 280 11.12 17.19 6.27
C SER A 280 10.10 17.12 5.11
N ARG A 281 9.41 15.98 4.93
CA ARG A 281 8.49 15.72 3.80
C ARG A 281 7.00 15.82 4.17
N LEU A 282 6.60 15.49 5.40
CA LEU A 282 5.23 15.67 5.91
C LEU A 282 5.07 16.91 6.80
N GLY A 283 6.11 17.33 7.55
CA GLY A 283 6.09 18.63 8.24
C GLY A 283 6.08 19.82 7.27
N GLY A 284 6.46 19.58 6.01
CA GLY A 284 6.24 20.49 4.89
C GLY A 284 4.86 20.37 4.23
N ALA A 285 3.98 19.45 4.61
CA ALA A 285 2.72 19.21 3.89
C ALA A 285 1.70 20.36 4.02
N ARG A 286 1.92 21.31 4.95
CA ARG A 286 1.14 22.55 5.02
C ARG A 286 1.62 23.64 4.04
N ASP A 287 2.91 23.68 3.70
CA ASP A 287 3.52 24.77 2.89
C ASP A 287 4.29 24.34 1.62
N ARG A 288 4.61 23.05 1.43
CA ARG A 288 5.44 22.52 0.32
C ARG A 288 4.68 21.72 -0.74
N TRP A 289 3.36 21.62 -0.63
CA TRP A 289 2.50 21.34 -1.79
C TRP A 289 2.36 22.56 -2.72
N ARG A 290 2.90 23.74 -2.35
CA ARG A 290 2.95 24.96 -3.17
C ARG A 290 4.03 24.98 -4.26
N GLY A 291 4.92 23.98 -4.36
CA GLY A 291 6.00 23.97 -5.36
C GLY A 291 5.97 22.83 -6.39
N SER A 292 5.34 21.70 -6.07
CA SER A 292 5.60 20.44 -6.82
C SER A 292 4.54 20.07 -7.86
N ILE A 293 3.63 20.99 -8.19
CA ILE A 293 2.86 20.94 -9.46
C ILE A 293 3.11 22.16 -10.37
N LEU A 294 4.14 22.95 -10.05
CA LEU A 294 4.86 23.77 -11.03
C LEU A 294 6.14 23.08 -11.54
N ARG A 295 6.39 21.82 -11.15
CA ARG A 295 7.53 21.00 -11.64
C ARG A 295 7.15 19.60 -12.12
N LEU A 296 5.92 19.42 -12.58
CA LEU A 296 5.53 18.25 -13.39
C LEU A 296 4.96 18.66 -14.76
N GLY A 297 5.36 19.84 -15.24
CA GLY A 297 5.06 20.34 -16.60
C GLY A 297 6.22 20.99 -17.35
N VAL A 298 7.40 21.20 -16.73
CA VAL A 298 8.60 21.76 -17.41
C VAL A 298 9.91 21.12 -16.90
N GLY A 299 9.83 20.06 -16.08
CA GLY A 299 11.01 19.42 -15.46
C GLY A 299 11.61 18.25 -16.24
N GLU A 300 10.80 17.54 -17.03
CA GLU A 300 11.25 16.36 -17.80
C GLU A 300 11.64 16.67 -19.26
N VAL A 301 11.39 17.90 -19.73
CA VAL A 301 11.93 18.38 -21.02
C VAL A 301 13.39 18.85 -20.88
N LEU A 302 13.84 19.25 -19.68
CA LEU A 302 15.22 19.75 -19.46
C LEU A 302 16.18 18.68 -18.92
N ALA A 303 15.68 17.57 -18.38
CA ALA A 303 16.51 16.44 -17.95
C ALA A 303 16.81 15.41 -19.07
N GLN A 304 16.04 15.44 -20.16
CA GLN A 304 16.40 14.73 -21.40
C GLN A 304 17.34 15.56 -22.30
N GLU A 305 17.38 16.89 -22.21
CA GLU A 305 18.32 17.71 -22.98
C GLU A 305 19.79 17.53 -22.56
N SER A 306 20.07 17.24 -21.29
CA SER A 306 21.46 17.12 -20.79
C SER A 306 22.06 15.72 -20.96
N ARG A 307 21.24 14.69 -21.20
CA ARG A 307 21.67 13.35 -21.63
C ARG A 307 21.67 13.19 -23.16
N LEU A 308 20.78 13.90 -23.88
CA LEU A 308 20.82 14.01 -25.34
C LEU A 308 21.92 14.97 -25.84
N ARG A 309 22.35 15.99 -25.08
CA ARG A 309 23.54 16.79 -25.47
C ARG A 309 24.86 16.02 -25.34
N ARG A 310 24.94 15.01 -24.47
CA ARG A 310 26.14 14.16 -24.33
C ARG A 310 26.17 12.97 -25.31
N LEU A 311 25.01 12.51 -25.79
CA LEU A 311 24.95 11.59 -26.93
C LEU A 311 25.01 12.31 -28.30
N ARG A 312 24.62 13.60 -28.36
CA ARG A 312 24.78 14.42 -29.58
C ARG A 312 26.23 14.84 -29.82
N LEU A 313 27.03 15.03 -28.76
CA LEU A 313 28.47 15.31 -28.91
C LEU A 313 29.33 14.08 -29.23
N HIS A 314 28.84 12.85 -29.04
CA HIS A 314 29.57 11.64 -29.45
C HIS A 314 29.08 11.05 -30.79
N VAL A 315 27.87 11.40 -31.24
CA VAL A 315 27.39 11.07 -32.58
C VAL A 315 27.79 12.14 -33.61
N GLU A 316 27.90 13.43 -33.23
CA GLU A 316 28.44 14.46 -34.14
C GLU A 316 29.97 14.36 -34.32
N GLU A 317 30.74 13.82 -33.37
CA GLU A 317 32.19 13.63 -33.54
C GLU A 317 32.56 12.38 -34.38
N VAL A 318 31.66 11.38 -34.42
CA VAL A 318 31.82 10.18 -35.26
C VAL A 318 31.25 10.37 -36.67
N PHE A 319 30.23 11.24 -36.86
CA PHE A 319 29.71 11.58 -38.19
C PHE A 319 30.48 12.72 -38.90
N PHE A 320 31.09 13.68 -38.18
CA PHE A 320 31.92 14.71 -38.84
C PHE A 320 33.37 14.30 -39.13
N ARG A 321 33.84 13.14 -38.63
CA ARG A 321 35.15 12.58 -39.02
C ARG A 321 35.11 11.66 -40.25
N SER A 322 33.93 11.23 -40.70
CA SER A 322 33.79 10.44 -41.93
C SER A 322 33.54 11.30 -43.18
N ASP A 323 32.99 12.51 -43.06
CA ASP A 323 32.80 13.44 -44.20
C ASP A 323 33.97 14.42 -44.40
N ALA A 324 34.77 14.71 -43.37
CA ALA A 324 35.96 15.56 -43.52
C ALA A 324 37.14 14.90 -44.26
N ARG A 325 37.16 13.55 -44.39
CA ARG A 325 38.13 12.84 -45.25
C ARG A 325 37.71 12.72 -46.71
N LYS A 326 36.46 13.00 -47.07
CA LYS A 326 36.00 12.98 -48.47
C LYS A 326 35.97 14.35 -49.14
N LEU A 327 36.09 15.45 -48.38
CA LEU A 327 36.16 16.81 -48.92
C LEU A 327 37.58 17.38 -49.05
N GLN A 328 38.62 16.63 -48.65
CA GLN A 328 40.03 17.02 -48.83
C GLN A 328 40.74 16.35 -50.03
N GLU A 329 40.09 15.44 -50.75
CA GLU A 329 40.64 14.81 -51.97
C GLU A 329 40.01 15.35 -53.27
N GLY A 330 39.15 16.36 -53.21
CA GLY A 330 38.35 16.81 -54.35
C GLY A 330 38.28 18.31 -54.54
N ARG A 331 39.42 19.00 -54.66
CA ARG A 331 39.58 20.30 -55.37
C ARG A 331 41.03 20.80 -55.24
N ALA A 332 41.88 20.33 -56.15
CA ALA A 332 43.06 21.06 -56.59
C ALA A 332 43.00 21.18 -58.11
N SER A 333 43.33 22.38 -58.59
CA SER A 333 43.51 22.84 -59.98
C SER A 333 42.32 22.81 -60.94
N PHE A 334 41.68 23.98 -61.12
CA PHE A 334 41.33 24.45 -62.47
C PHE A 334 41.58 25.96 -62.54
N SER A 335 42.52 26.34 -63.39
CA SER A 335 42.83 27.71 -63.81
C SER A 335 41.95 28.09 -65.02
N PRO A 336 41.59 29.37 -65.22
CA PRO A 336 40.76 29.77 -66.35
C PRO A 336 41.62 30.11 -67.58
N GLY A 337 41.23 29.61 -68.76
CA GLY A 337 41.82 30.05 -70.03
C GLY A 337 41.26 29.34 -71.26
N ALA A 338 40.79 30.16 -72.21
CA ALA A 338 40.54 29.92 -73.64
C ALA A 338 39.37 28.95 -74.00
N GLU A 339 38.27 29.44 -74.60
CA GLU A 339 38.07 29.81 -76.02
C GLU A 339 37.86 28.61 -76.96
N GLU A 340 36.88 28.78 -77.87
CA GLU A 340 36.68 28.02 -79.13
C GLU A 340 36.19 26.56 -79.02
N HIS A 341 35.39 25.96 -79.91
CA HIS A 341 34.48 26.34 -81.00
C HIS A 341 33.83 24.97 -81.43
N ILE A 342 32.72 25.02 -82.18
CA ILE A 342 32.29 24.00 -83.17
C ILE A 342 31.35 22.85 -82.72
N SER A 343 30.12 22.98 -83.24
CA SER A 343 29.16 22.00 -83.74
C SER A 343 29.61 20.55 -84.01
N HIS A 344 28.78 19.56 -83.66
CA HIS A 344 27.78 18.95 -84.55
C HIS A 344 26.91 17.93 -83.82
#